data_AF-A0A382FFD5-F1
#
_entry.id   AF-A0A382FFD5-F1
#
_cell.length_a   1.000
_cell.length_b   1.000
_cell.length_c   1.000
_cell.angle_alpha   90.00
_cell.angle_beta   90.00
_cell.angle_gamma   90.00
#
_symmetry.space_group_name_H-M   'P 1'
#
loop_
_entity.id
_entity.type
_entity.pdbx_description
1 polymer ?
#
loop_
_entity_poly.entity_id
_entity_poly.type
_entity_poly.pdbx_seq_one_letter_code
_entity_poly.pdbx_strand_id
1 'polypeptide(L)'
;DGTNSYIANATGALKLATETSGIAVTIGHTTSETTIADNLTTTGNTSVGGTLGVTGASTVAAITASGTATLNGAVVLGNASDDTQTTTGITTHTGQYNIDNLRLDGNAITSTDTNGNVSISPNGSGTIDVDSSRITSLTDPSGAQDAATKSYVDAVKTGLDVKNSVTMATTADLSYTYSNGSSGVGATLTASGNGAVTIDGIATATTSERVLVKDQDDAEENGIYYVSTASGVSATLVLTRATDADTATEFNGGAFTFVGKGSTNADSGWVMTQDSAITFGTTEIEWAQFSGAGQITAGSALTKSGNTLNVAVDDKTVEVSSDALRIKAVTATAVGDVLVGIASNGGYTSLAKPSATGVTPYTYLLSMNTSGAAVWTDTIDGGTFS
;
A
#
# COMPACT_ATOMS: atom_id res chain seq x y z
N ASP A 1 -55.41 11.30 -86.24
CA ASP A 1 -56.77 10.94 -86.69
C ASP A 1 -57.81 12.04 -86.38
N GLY A 2 -57.41 13.31 -86.29
CA GLY A 2 -58.29 14.41 -85.87
C GLY A 2 -58.35 14.61 -84.35
N THR A 3 -57.94 13.63 -83.54
CA THR A 3 -57.84 13.71 -82.07
C THR A 3 -56.42 13.47 -81.55
N ASN A 4 -55.65 12.64 -82.24
CA ASN A 4 -54.25 12.35 -81.91
C ASN A 4 -53.32 12.66 -83.10
N SER A 5 -52.17 13.27 -82.80
CA SER A 5 -51.04 13.43 -83.71
C SER A 5 -49.96 12.44 -83.29
N TYR A 6 -49.58 11.51 -84.17
CA TYR A 6 -48.50 10.56 -83.93
C TYR A 6 -47.41 10.74 -84.99
N ILE A 7 -46.15 10.57 -84.58
CA ILE A 7 -45.01 10.40 -85.47
C ILE A 7 -44.58 8.95 -85.31
N ALA A 8 -44.74 8.14 -86.36
CA ALA A 8 -44.33 6.75 -86.37
C ALA A 8 -43.15 6.56 -87.33
N ASN A 9 -42.17 5.75 -86.92
CA ASN A 9 -41.10 5.28 -87.80
C ASN A 9 -41.08 3.75 -87.74
N ALA A 10 -41.15 3.09 -88.91
CA ALA A 10 -41.15 1.63 -88.99
C ALA A 10 -39.79 1.02 -88.61
N THR A 11 -38.68 1.75 -88.84
CA THR A 11 -37.30 1.32 -88.50
C THR A 11 -36.37 2.52 -88.35
N GLY A 12 -35.65 2.64 -87.23
CA GLY A 12 -34.63 3.67 -86.98
C GLY A 12 -35.01 4.74 -85.95
N ALA A 13 -34.14 5.73 -85.73
CA ALA A 13 -34.34 6.78 -84.72
C ALA A 13 -35.07 8.02 -85.28
N LEU A 14 -36.00 8.59 -84.49
CA LEU A 14 -36.57 9.92 -84.75
C LEU A 14 -35.57 10.99 -84.30
N LYS A 15 -34.97 11.72 -85.25
CA LYS A 15 -34.06 12.83 -84.95
C LYS A 15 -34.83 14.16 -84.95
N LEU A 16 -35.00 14.77 -83.78
CA LEU A 16 -35.72 16.04 -83.61
C LEU A 16 -34.80 17.27 -83.52
N ALA A 17 -33.49 17.05 -83.43
CA ALA A 17 -32.44 18.06 -83.39
C ALA A 17 -31.13 17.50 -83.95
N THR A 18 -30.19 18.37 -84.35
CA THR A 18 -28.83 17.97 -84.74
C THR A 18 -27.88 18.11 -83.55
N GLU A 19 -26.73 17.42 -83.58
CA GLU A 19 -25.70 17.47 -82.53
C GLU A 19 -25.17 18.89 -82.26
N THR A 20 -25.45 19.85 -83.14
CA THR A 20 -24.93 21.23 -83.11
C THR A 20 -25.97 22.28 -82.71
N SER A 21 -27.26 21.95 -82.61
CA SER A 21 -28.26 22.96 -82.23
C SER A 21 -28.30 23.12 -80.71
N GLY A 22 -27.80 24.23 -80.17
CA GLY A 22 -27.90 24.58 -78.74
C GLY A 22 -29.33 24.94 -78.27
N ILE A 23 -30.36 24.62 -79.06
CA ILE A 23 -31.76 24.86 -78.72
C ILE A 23 -32.29 23.60 -78.04
N ALA A 24 -32.77 23.74 -76.80
CA ALA A 24 -33.35 22.64 -76.05
C ALA A 24 -34.61 22.08 -76.73
N VAL A 25 -34.73 20.76 -76.77
CA VAL A 25 -35.99 20.08 -77.11
C VAL A 25 -36.81 19.99 -75.83
N THR A 26 -37.86 20.79 -75.72
CA THR A 26 -38.79 20.74 -74.59
C THR A 26 -39.93 19.76 -74.91
N ILE A 27 -40.11 18.74 -74.08
CA ILE A 27 -41.20 17.76 -74.19
C ILE A 27 -42.04 17.86 -72.90
N GLY A 28 -43.32 18.23 -73.07
CA GLY A 28 -44.26 18.43 -71.96
C GLY A 28 -44.64 19.90 -71.71
N HIS A 29 -45.40 20.14 -70.64
CA HIS A 29 -45.85 21.46 -70.14
C HIS A 29 -45.77 21.46 -68.62
N THR A 30 -45.85 22.63 -67.95
CA THR A 30 -45.72 22.76 -66.48
C THR A 30 -46.75 21.96 -65.66
N THR A 31 -47.80 21.47 -66.31
CA THR A 31 -48.89 20.70 -65.72
C THR A 31 -48.99 19.27 -66.26
N SER A 32 -48.15 18.90 -67.22
CA SER A 32 -48.25 17.62 -67.93
C SER A 32 -47.22 16.62 -67.41
N GLU A 33 -47.62 15.37 -67.32
CA GLU A 33 -46.70 14.26 -67.14
C GLU A 33 -46.06 13.88 -68.48
N THR A 34 -44.75 13.61 -68.46
CA THR A 34 -44.03 13.00 -69.58
C THR A 34 -43.71 11.56 -69.20
N THR A 35 -44.43 10.60 -69.79
CA THR A 35 -44.21 9.16 -69.55
C THR A 35 -43.29 8.57 -70.61
N ILE A 36 -42.22 7.89 -70.18
CA ILE A 36 -41.40 7.02 -71.03
C ILE A 36 -41.77 5.58 -70.66
N ALA A 37 -42.36 4.84 -71.60
CA ALA A 37 -42.91 3.49 -71.34
C ALA A 37 -41.84 2.38 -71.28
N ASP A 38 -40.59 2.72 -71.57
CA ASP A 38 -39.42 1.84 -71.55
C ASP A 38 -38.25 2.62 -70.91
N ASN A 39 -37.01 2.29 -71.25
CA ASN A 39 -35.82 2.91 -70.69
C ASN A 39 -35.59 4.34 -71.19
N LEU A 40 -35.22 5.23 -70.26
CA LEU A 40 -34.58 6.50 -70.56
C LEU A 40 -33.07 6.36 -70.36
N THR A 41 -32.30 6.50 -71.43
CA THR A 41 -30.83 6.54 -71.37
C THR A 41 -30.34 7.95 -71.64
N THR A 42 -29.57 8.52 -70.70
CA THR A 42 -28.96 9.85 -70.84
C THR A 42 -27.44 9.73 -70.80
N THR A 43 -26.75 10.16 -71.86
CA THR A 43 -25.28 10.19 -71.91
C THR A 43 -24.69 11.34 -71.08
N GLY A 44 -25.47 12.40 -70.85
CA GLY A 44 -25.10 13.54 -70.01
C GLY A 44 -25.78 13.51 -68.65
N ASN A 45 -25.87 14.68 -68.03
CA ASN A 45 -26.49 14.84 -66.72
C ASN A 45 -28.02 14.86 -66.82
N THR A 46 -28.68 14.14 -65.94
CA THR A 46 -30.11 14.32 -65.66
C THR A 46 -30.26 15.22 -64.44
N SER A 47 -30.93 16.37 -64.60
CA SER A 47 -31.27 17.26 -63.48
C SER A 47 -32.75 17.11 -63.15
N VAL A 48 -33.06 16.78 -61.90
CA VAL A 48 -34.44 16.69 -61.40
C VAL A 48 -34.65 17.87 -60.45
N GLY A 49 -35.45 18.85 -60.88
CA GLY A 49 -35.72 20.05 -60.07
C GLY A 49 -36.66 19.82 -58.87
N GLY A 50 -37.26 18.63 -58.77
CA GLY A 50 -38.13 18.21 -57.68
C GLY A 50 -37.67 16.89 -57.05
N THR A 51 -38.62 16.06 -56.62
CA THR A 51 -38.33 14.74 -56.05
C THR A 51 -38.13 13.70 -57.15
N LEU A 52 -37.02 12.97 -57.09
CA LEU A 52 -36.86 11.73 -57.85
C LEU A 52 -37.45 10.56 -57.04
N GLY A 53 -38.58 10.03 -57.48
CA GLY A 53 -39.17 8.81 -56.92
C GLY A 53 -38.60 7.57 -57.61
N VAL A 54 -38.05 6.63 -56.84
CA VAL A 54 -37.55 5.35 -57.35
C VAL A 54 -38.23 4.22 -56.58
N THR A 55 -38.93 3.33 -57.28
CA THR A 55 -39.62 2.18 -56.67
C THR A 55 -38.73 0.92 -56.61
N GLY A 56 -37.65 0.90 -57.37
CA GLY A 56 -36.68 -0.20 -57.43
C GLY A 56 -35.32 0.13 -56.81
N ALA A 57 -34.34 -0.75 -57.05
CA ALA A 57 -32.95 -0.50 -56.67
C ALA A 57 -32.35 0.63 -57.51
N SER A 58 -31.53 1.46 -56.87
CA SER A 58 -30.70 2.47 -57.55
C SER A 58 -29.23 2.11 -57.38
N THR A 59 -28.50 2.05 -58.48
CA THR A 59 -27.04 1.91 -58.48
C THR A 59 -26.43 3.23 -58.90
N VAL A 60 -25.64 3.83 -58.03
CA VAL A 60 -24.97 5.11 -58.27
C VAL A 60 -23.48 4.96 -57.96
N ALA A 61 -22.64 5.64 -58.73
CA ALA A 61 -21.20 5.62 -58.50
C ALA A 61 -20.80 6.46 -57.27
N ALA A 62 -21.51 7.55 -57.02
CA ALA A 62 -21.30 8.42 -55.87
C ALA A 62 -22.60 9.15 -55.50
N ILE A 63 -22.78 9.43 -54.21
CA ILE A 63 -23.85 10.28 -53.70
C ILE A 63 -23.19 11.51 -53.05
N THR A 64 -23.48 12.69 -53.58
CA THR A 64 -23.06 13.97 -52.98
C THR A 64 -24.31 14.75 -52.63
N ALA A 65 -24.63 14.84 -51.34
CA ALA A 65 -25.71 15.69 -50.84
C ALA A 65 -25.10 17.00 -50.28
N SER A 66 -25.51 18.14 -50.83
CA SER A 66 -25.16 19.47 -50.28
C SER A 66 -26.00 19.86 -49.06
N GLY A 67 -27.01 19.05 -48.72
CA GLY A 67 -27.89 19.20 -47.57
C GLY A 67 -28.00 17.91 -46.77
N THR A 68 -29.13 17.72 -46.08
CA THR A 68 -29.36 16.50 -45.29
C THR A 68 -29.74 15.32 -46.20
N ALA A 69 -29.03 14.21 -46.04
CA ALA A 69 -29.48 12.91 -46.54
C ALA A 69 -30.16 12.17 -45.39
N THR A 70 -31.47 11.91 -45.50
CA THR A 70 -32.20 11.07 -44.53
C THR A 70 -32.44 9.70 -45.14
N LEU A 71 -31.89 8.66 -44.54
CA LEU A 71 -32.13 7.28 -44.93
C LEU A 71 -32.95 6.61 -43.83
N ASN A 72 -34.12 6.09 -44.19
CA ASN A 72 -35.00 5.40 -43.25
C ASN A 72 -34.83 3.89 -43.37
N GLY A 73 -34.77 3.20 -42.23
CA GLY A 73 -34.57 1.76 -42.16
C GLY A 73 -33.10 1.37 -41.98
N ALA A 74 -32.76 0.15 -42.39
CA ALA A 74 -31.39 -0.35 -42.30
C ALA A 74 -30.50 0.31 -43.36
N VAL A 75 -29.43 0.95 -42.91
CA VAL A 75 -28.38 1.49 -43.78
C VAL A 75 -27.15 0.61 -43.60
N VAL A 76 -26.74 -0.06 -44.68
CA VAL A 76 -25.49 -0.84 -44.70
C VAL A 76 -24.42 0.01 -45.35
N LEU A 77 -23.38 0.34 -44.60
CA LEU A 77 -22.21 1.06 -45.06
C LEU A 77 -21.00 0.15 -44.91
N GLY A 78 -20.18 0.07 -45.94
CA GLY A 78 -18.93 -0.67 -45.90
C GLY A 78 -19.10 -2.19 -45.84
N ASN A 79 -19.83 -2.77 -46.79
CA ASN A 79 -20.11 -4.21 -46.79
C ASN A 79 -19.03 -5.07 -47.48
N ALA A 80 -18.01 -4.45 -48.06
CA ALA A 80 -16.82 -5.11 -48.56
C ALA A 80 -15.63 -4.92 -47.60
N SER A 81 -14.71 -5.88 -47.60
CA SER A 81 -13.57 -5.92 -46.67
C SER A 81 -12.63 -4.70 -46.74
N ASP A 82 -12.62 -3.98 -47.86
CA ASP A 82 -11.77 -2.82 -48.11
C ASP A 82 -12.52 -1.49 -48.00
N ASP A 83 -13.82 -1.53 -47.67
CA ASP A 83 -14.60 -0.30 -47.56
C ASP A 83 -14.18 0.50 -46.32
N THR A 84 -13.93 1.78 -46.52
CA THR A 84 -13.63 2.72 -45.43
C THR A 84 -14.80 3.66 -45.20
N GLN A 85 -15.31 3.68 -43.97
CA GLN A 85 -16.27 4.70 -43.54
C GLN A 85 -15.52 5.87 -42.90
N THR A 86 -15.34 6.95 -43.65
CA THR A 86 -14.74 8.19 -43.12
C THR A 86 -15.85 9.18 -42.77
N THR A 87 -15.93 9.58 -41.50
CA THR A 87 -16.77 10.71 -41.08
C THR A 87 -15.89 11.88 -40.67
N THR A 88 -16.20 13.06 -41.19
CA THR A 88 -15.58 14.32 -40.75
C THR A 88 -16.56 15.07 -39.85
N GLY A 89 -16.12 15.47 -38.65
CA GLY A 89 -16.97 16.14 -37.66
C GLY A 89 -17.55 15.19 -36.63
N ILE A 90 -18.70 15.56 -36.06
CA ILE A 90 -19.36 14.83 -34.96
C ILE A 90 -20.40 13.88 -35.53
N THR A 91 -20.33 12.60 -35.15
CA THR A 91 -21.45 11.65 -35.29
C THR A 91 -22.26 11.63 -34.01
N THR A 92 -23.59 11.71 -34.15
CA THR A 92 -24.52 11.49 -33.02
C THR A 92 -25.26 10.19 -33.28
N HIS A 93 -25.12 9.25 -32.35
CA HIS A 93 -25.87 8.00 -32.36
C HIS A 93 -26.85 8.01 -31.19
N THR A 94 -28.09 7.64 -31.46
CA THR A 94 -29.11 7.42 -30.43
C THR A 94 -29.27 5.91 -30.22
N GLY A 95 -29.10 5.44 -28.98
CA GLY A 95 -29.12 4.01 -28.67
C GLY A 95 -27.73 3.35 -28.77
N GLN A 96 -27.69 2.09 -29.20
CA GLN A 96 -26.47 1.28 -29.26
C GLN A 96 -25.72 1.49 -30.58
N TYR A 97 -24.41 1.60 -30.50
CA TYR A 97 -23.52 1.62 -31.66
C TYR A 97 -22.57 0.43 -31.60
N ASN A 98 -22.77 -0.52 -32.54
CA ASN A 98 -21.95 -1.72 -32.65
C ASN A 98 -20.97 -1.55 -33.82
N ILE A 99 -19.69 -1.71 -33.55
CA ILE A 99 -18.61 -1.77 -34.54
C ILE A 99 -17.94 -3.11 -34.36
N ASP A 100 -18.17 -4.04 -35.28
CA ASP A 100 -17.75 -5.43 -35.12
C ASP A 100 -18.24 -5.99 -33.77
N ASN A 101 -17.37 -6.65 -33.00
CA ASN A 101 -17.68 -7.19 -31.68
C ASN A 101 -17.54 -6.17 -30.52
N LEU A 102 -17.47 -4.87 -30.82
CA LEU A 102 -17.45 -3.78 -29.84
C LEU A 102 -18.78 -3.04 -29.83
N ARG A 103 -19.34 -2.80 -28.64
CA ARG A 103 -20.58 -2.06 -28.42
C ARG A 103 -20.36 -0.85 -27.53
N LEU A 104 -20.83 0.30 -28.02
CA LEU A 104 -20.99 1.54 -27.27
C LEU A 104 -22.47 1.70 -26.92
N ASP A 105 -22.78 1.85 -25.64
CA ASP A 105 -24.15 1.99 -25.14
C ASP A 105 -24.16 2.91 -23.90
N GLY A 106 -24.70 4.12 -24.07
CA GLY A 106 -24.60 5.18 -23.07
C GLY A 106 -23.13 5.49 -22.74
N ASN A 107 -22.73 5.20 -21.50
CA ASN A 107 -21.37 5.45 -20.98
C ASN A 107 -20.49 4.18 -20.95
N ALA A 108 -20.95 3.07 -21.54
CA ALA A 108 -20.24 1.79 -21.51
C ALA A 108 -19.60 1.48 -22.86
N ILE A 109 -18.37 0.96 -22.80
CA ILE A 109 -17.66 0.32 -23.91
C ILE A 109 -17.52 -1.16 -23.55
N THR A 110 -18.10 -2.05 -24.35
CA THR A 110 -18.19 -3.49 -24.03
C THR A 110 -17.90 -4.36 -25.24
N SER A 111 -17.31 -5.53 -25.04
CA SER A 111 -17.28 -6.57 -26.08
C SER A 111 -18.60 -7.34 -26.10
N THR A 112 -19.02 -7.80 -27.28
CA THR A 112 -20.17 -8.70 -27.46
C THR A 112 -19.78 -10.17 -27.50
N ASP A 113 -18.49 -10.48 -27.57
CA ASP A 113 -18.00 -11.86 -27.55
C ASP A 113 -17.99 -12.43 -26.14
N THR A 114 -18.28 -13.73 -26.02
CA THR A 114 -18.16 -14.43 -24.73
C THR A 114 -16.69 -14.48 -24.32
N ASN A 115 -16.35 -13.87 -23.17
CA ASN A 115 -14.96 -13.67 -22.72
C ASN A 115 -14.10 -12.87 -23.71
N GLY A 116 -14.72 -12.02 -24.54
CA GLY A 116 -14.02 -11.11 -25.43
C GLY A 116 -13.31 -10.00 -24.67
N ASN A 117 -11.99 -9.89 -24.83
CA ASN A 117 -11.24 -8.79 -24.26
C ASN A 117 -11.52 -7.50 -25.04
N VAL A 118 -11.66 -6.37 -24.33
CA VAL A 118 -11.56 -5.04 -24.93
C VAL A 118 -10.12 -4.58 -24.81
N SER A 119 -9.36 -4.64 -25.91
CA SER A 119 -7.97 -4.17 -25.92
C SER A 119 -7.91 -2.65 -26.06
N ILE A 120 -7.20 -1.99 -25.15
CA ILE A 120 -6.91 -0.55 -25.22
C ILE A 120 -5.40 -0.42 -25.39
N SER A 121 -4.94 -0.12 -26.61
CA SER A 121 -3.51 -0.14 -26.94
C SER A 121 -3.14 1.12 -27.72
N PRO A 122 -2.37 2.05 -27.13
CA PRO A 122 -1.91 3.22 -27.86
C PRO A 122 -0.92 2.84 -28.96
N ASN A 123 -0.85 3.64 -30.03
CA ASN A 123 0.13 3.43 -31.09
C ASN A 123 1.53 3.84 -30.61
N GLY A 124 2.53 2.98 -30.83
CA GLY A 124 3.92 3.25 -30.45
C GLY A 124 4.13 3.31 -28.94
N SER A 125 4.70 4.41 -28.45
CA SER A 125 5.04 4.62 -27.04
C SER A 125 4.00 5.46 -26.27
N GLY A 126 2.78 5.57 -26.79
CA GLY A 126 1.73 6.32 -26.11
C GLY A 126 1.31 5.70 -24.78
N THR A 127 0.56 6.46 -23.98
CA THR A 127 0.02 6.04 -22.69
C THR A 127 -1.52 6.06 -22.72
N ILE A 128 -2.15 5.24 -21.88
CA ILE A 128 -3.58 5.38 -21.58
C ILE A 128 -3.70 6.45 -20.50
N ASP A 129 -4.16 7.64 -20.88
CA ASP A 129 -4.44 8.72 -19.95
C ASP A 129 -5.90 8.64 -19.50
N VAL A 130 -6.12 8.59 -18.18
CA VAL A 130 -7.45 8.65 -17.54
C VAL A 130 -7.62 9.95 -16.74
N ASP A 131 -6.79 10.94 -17.06
CA ASP A 131 -6.63 12.25 -16.43
C ASP A 131 -6.26 12.11 -14.95
N SER A 132 -7.26 12.22 -14.08
CA SER A 132 -7.12 12.02 -12.63
C SER A 132 -8.34 11.27 -12.08
N SER A 133 -8.94 10.45 -12.93
CA SER A 133 -10.13 9.66 -12.60
C SER A 133 -9.76 8.39 -11.85
N ARG A 134 -10.72 7.87 -11.08
CA ARG A 134 -10.57 6.58 -10.38
C ARG A 134 -10.82 5.43 -11.35
N ILE A 135 -9.93 4.44 -11.35
CA ILE A 135 -10.17 3.13 -11.95
C ILE A 135 -10.73 2.22 -10.84
N THR A 136 -11.93 1.68 -11.05
CA THR A 136 -12.64 0.87 -10.04
C THR A 136 -12.96 -0.51 -10.57
N SER A 137 -13.29 -1.44 -9.67
CA SER A 137 -13.62 -2.84 -10.01
C SER A 137 -12.47 -3.61 -10.67
N LEU A 138 -11.23 -3.25 -10.36
CA LEU A 138 -10.06 -4.08 -10.67
C LEU A 138 -10.11 -5.35 -9.81
N THR A 139 -9.84 -6.50 -10.43
CA THR A 139 -9.60 -7.75 -9.70
C THR A 139 -8.21 -7.71 -9.08
N ASP A 140 -7.99 -8.44 -8.00
CA ASP A 140 -6.66 -8.55 -7.40
C ASP A 140 -5.64 -9.12 -8.41
N PRO A 141 -4.42 -8.55 -8.46
CA PRO A 141 -3.43 -8.91 -9.46
C PRO A 141 -2.96 -10.36 -9.28
N SER A 142 -2.80 -11.07 -10.39
CA SER A 142 -2.27 -12.45 -10.42
C SER A 142 -0.98 -12.57 -11.25
N GLY A 143 -0.83 -11.71 -12.26
CA GLY A 143 0.37 -11.57 -13.09
C GLY A 143 1.23 -10.38 -12.68
N ALA A 144 2.52 -10.42 -13.03
CA ALA A 144 3.48 -9.37 -12.68
C ALA A 144 3.22 -8.00 -13.34
N GLN A 145 2.35 -7.95 -14.35
CA GLN A 145 2.01 -6.75 -15.11
C GLN A 145 0.59 -6.25 -14.83
N ASP A 146 -0.13 -6.92 -13.93
CA ASP A 146 -1.50 -6.53 -13.57
C ASP A 146 -1.47 -5.23 -12.75
N ALA A 147 -2.50 -4.40 -12.91
CA ALA A 147 -2.72 -3.27 -12.01
C ALA A 147 -3.07 -3.78 -10.61
N ALA A 148 -2.41 -3.26 -9.58
CA ALA A 148 -2.69 -3.65 -8.19
C ALA A 148 -3.84 -2.82 -7.60
N THR A 149 -4.77 -3.50 -6.91
CA THR A 149 -5.80 -2.81 -6.12
C THR A 149 -5.15 -2.18 -4.88
N LYS A 150 -5.74 -1.09 -4.35
CA LYS A 150 -5.29 -0.52 -3.08
C LYS A 150 -5.37 -1.55 -1.95
N SER A 151 -6.43 -2.36 -1.92
CA SER A 151 -6.60 -3.44 -0.94
C SER A 151 -5.45 -4.44 -0.99
N TYR A 152 -5.05 -4.87 -2.18
CA TYR A 152 -3.91 -5.76 -2.36
C TYR A 152 -2.60 -5.12 -1.86
N VAL A 153 -2.33 -3.87 -2.22
CA VAL A 153 -1.12 -3.16 -1.77
C VAL A 153 -1.11 -2.97 -0.25
N ASP A 154 -2.26 -2.63 0.33
CA ASP A 154 -2.40 -2.46 1.78
C ASP A 154 -2.27 -3.81 2.51
N ALA A 155 -2.70 -4.93 1.93
CA ALA A 155 -2.53 -6.27 2.49
C ALA A 155 -1.09 -6.80 2.40
N VAL A 156 -0.43 -6.64 1.23
CA VAL A 156 0.99 -6.99 1.02
C VAL A 156 1.91 -6.22 1.96
N LYS A 157 1.46 -5.05 2.45
CA LYS A 157 2.15 -4.29 3.49
C LYS A 157 2.22 -4.97 4.87
N THR A 158 1.52 -6.08 5.12
CA THR A 158 1.31 -6.58 6.49
C THR A 158 1.82 -8.01 6.69
N GLY A 159 2.68 -8.28 7.68
CA GLY A 159 2.25 -8.60 9.05
C GLY A 159 2.38 -7.51 10.13
N LEU A 160 2.43 -6.23 9.75
CA LEU A 160 2.26 -5.09 10.67
C LEU A 160 1.10 -4.21 10.22
N ASP A 161 0.20 -3.84 11.13
CA ASP A 161 -0.87 -2.87 10.92
C ASP A 161 -0.37 -1.46 11.28
N VAL A 162 0.20 -0.76 10.31
CA VAL A 162 0.89 0.53 10.53
C VAL A 162 -0.10 1.67 10.79
N LYS A 163 -0.02 2.26 11.98
CA LYS A 163 -0.73 3.47 12.42
C LYS A 163 0.06 4.73 12.17
N ASN A 164 -0.62 5.88 12.24
CA ASN A 164 0.06 7.17 12.23
C ASN A 164 1.07 7.25 13.39
N SER A 165 2.22 7.87 13.12
CA SER A 165 3.27 8.08 14.12
C SER A 165 2.77 8.87 15.32
N VAL A 166 3.33 8.57 16.48
CA VAL A 166 3.09 9.32 17.72
C VAL A 166 4.21 10.32 17.98
N THR A 167 3.89 11.39 18.69
CA THR A 167 4.87 12.39 19.09
C THR A 167 5.76 11.86 20.20
N MET A 168 5.18 11.19 21.20
CA MET A 168 5.88 10.69 22.39
C MET A 168 5.25 9.37 22.86
N ALA A 169 5.96 8.64 23.72
CA ALA A 169 5.44 7.45 24.38
C ALA A 169 5.66 7.53 25.89
N THR A 170 4.79 6.88 26.66
CA THR A 170 4.95 6.79 28.12
C THR A 170 6.26 6.09 28.49
N THR A 171 6.73 6.33 29.72
CA THR A 171 7.89 5.64 30.32
C THR A 171 7.55 4.95 31.65
N ALA A 172 6.33 5.15 32.13
CA ALA A 172 5.78 4.63 33.38
C ALA A 172 4.26 4.86 33.38
N ASP A 173 3.59 4.32 34.40
CA ASP A 173 2.18 4.60 34.65
C ASP A 173 1.94 6.12 34.79
N LEU A 174 0.82 6.56 34.23
CA LEU A 174 0.41 7.97 34.25
C LEU A 174 -0.43 8.28 35.49
N SER A 175 -1.02 7.26 36.11
CA SER A 175 -1.97 7.37 37.22
C SER A 175 -3.15 8.31 36.88
N TYR A 176 -3.64 8.21 35.65
CA TYR A 176 -4.77 9.00 35.14
C TYR A 176 -6.08 8.25 35.35
N THR A 177 -7.19 8.99 35.39
CA THR A 177 -8.51 8.35 35.45
C THR A 177 -8.93 7.90 34.06
N TYR A 178 -9.07 6.60 33.88
CA TYR A 178 -9.57 6.01 32.64
C TYR A 178 -11.10 6.03 32.56
N SER A 179 -11.61 6.23 31.34
CA SER A 179 -13.00 6.03 30.98
C SER A 179 -13.04 5.29 29.64
N ASN A 180 -13.69 4.13 29.58
CA ASN A 180 -13.70 3.27 28.38
C ASN A 180 -14.56 3.79 27.22
N GLY A 181 -15.28 4.91 27.42
CA GLY A 181 -16.20 5.43 26.41
C GLY A 181 -17.22 4.37 25.96
N SER A 182 -17.50 4.33 24.65
CA SER A 182 -18.33 3.29 24.05
C SER A 182 -17.45 2.19 23.47
N SER A 183 -16.93 1.31 24.34
CA SER A 183 -16.04 0.20 23.95
C SER A 183 -14.82 0.66 23.15
N GLY A 184 -14.07 1.63 23.69
CA GLY A 184 -12.88 2.21 23.07
C GLY A 184 -13.14 3.55 22.39
N VAL A 185 -14.28 3.69 21.70
CA VAL A 185 -14.64 4.94 21.01
C VAL A 185 -14.90 6.04 22.02
N GLY A 186 -14.08 7.10 21.95
CA GLY A 186 -14.11 8.22 22.89
C GLY A 186 -13.56 7.88 24.28
N ALA A 187 -12.81 6.77 24.43
CA ALA A 187 -12.15 6.45 25.68
C ALA A 187 -11.10 7.53 26.04
N THR A 188 -10.96 7.82 27.33
CA THR A 188 -10.09 8.90 27.81
C THR A 188 -9.22 8.50 28.99
N LEU A 189 -8.00 9.04 29.06
CA LEU A 189 -7.18 9.12 30.27
C LEU A 189 -7.10 10.59 30.70
N THR A 190 -7.65 10.90 31.88
CA THR A 190 -7.72 12.28 32.40
C THR A 190 -6.77 12.47 33.56
N ALA A 191 -5.92 13.48 33.49
CA ALA A 191 -5.01 13.82 34.59
C ALA A 191 -5.77 14.27 35.85
N SER A 192 -5.19 14.04 37.03
CA SER A 192 -5.84 14.33 38.32
C SER A 192 -5.82 15.82 38.72
N GLY A 193 -5.13 16.67 37.95
CA GLY A 193 -5.00 18.10 38.26
C GLY A 193 -4.58 18.96 37.08
N ASN A 194 -4.54 20.26 37.33
CA ASN A 194 -4.10 21.27 36.36
C ASN A 194 -2.58 21.47 36.45
N GLY A 195 -1.99 21.97 35.38
CA GLY A 195 -0.58 22.30 35.32
C GLY A 195 0.08 21.80 34.04
N ALA A 196 1.35 22.15 33.86
CA ALA A 196 2.15 21.61 32.79
C ALA A 196 2.43 20.13 33.07
N VAL A 197 2.17 19.28 32.08
CA VAL A 197 2.48 17.85 32.11
C VAL A 197 3.50 17.56 31.01
N THR A 198 4.43 16.66 31.31
CA THR A 198 5.36 16.12 30.31
C THR A 198 5.26 14.60 30.26
N ILE A 199 5.43 14.04 29.06
CA ILE A 199 5.56 12.59 28.83
C ILE A 199 6.89 12.38 28.08
N ASP A 200 7.78 11.55 28.65
CA ASP A 200 9.14 11.34 28.15
C ASP A 200 9.92 12.64 27.84
N GLY A 201 9.76 13.65 28.71
CA GLY A 201 10.41 14.95 28.55
C GLY A 201 9.75 15.90 27.54
N ILE A 202 8.65 15.50 26.88
CA ILE A 202 7.91 16.33 25.93
C ILE A 202 6.67 16.93 26.61
N ALA A 203 6.47 18.24 26.49
CA ALA A 203 5.32 18.93 27.06
C ALA A 203 4.03 18.62 26.27
N THR A 204 2.97 18.21 26.97
CA THR A 204 1.63 17.93 26.39
C THR A 204 0.78 19.20 26.25
N ALA A 205 1.42 20.32 25.89
CA ALA A 205 0.82 21.65 25.86
C ALA A 205 0.08 21.95 24.54
N THR A 206 0.10 21.03 23.58
CA THR A 206 -0.52 21.20 22.26
C THR A 206 -1.58 20.13 22.03
N THR A 207 -2.77 20.53 21.59
CA THR A 207 -3.81 19.58 21.20
C THR A 207 -3.41 18.82 19.93
N SER A 208 -4.02 17.64 19.75
CA SER A 208 -3.78 16.72 18.63
C SER A 208 -2.39 16.07 18.58
N GLU A 209 -1.48 16.37 19.52
CA GLU A 209 -0.26 15.59 19.69
C GLU A 209 -0.63 14.15 20.04
N ARG A 210 -0.05 13.19 19.32
CA ARG A 210 -0.32 11.76 19.52
C ARG A 210 0.62 11.19 20.56
N VAL A 211 0.10 10.34 21.42
CA VAL A 211 0.83 9.71 22.52
C VAL A 211 0.61 8.20 22.43
N LEU A 212 1.69 7.43 22.40
CA LEU A 212 1.63 6.00 22.66
C LEU A 212 1.61 5.80 24.18
N VAL A 213 0.47 5.39 24.71
CA VAL A 213 0.34 4.98 26.11
C VAL A 213 0.57 3.48 26.15
N LYS A 214 1.68 3.05 26.73
CA LYS A 214 2.12 1.64 26.71
C LYS A 214 2.57 1.08 28.05
N ASP A 215 2.60 1.92 29.09
CA ASP A 215 3.12 1.57 30.42
C ASP A 215 2.12 1.85 31.55
N GLN A 216 0.80 1.84 31.31
CA GLN A 216 -0.15 1.83 32.43
C GLN A 216 -0.02 0.52 33.22
N ASP A 217 -0.29 0.58 34.52
CA ASP A 217 -0.35 -0.62 35.38
C ASP A 217 -1.53 -1.53 34.96
N ASP A 218 -2.68 -0.93 34.64
CA ASP A 218 -3.84 -1.61 34.05
C ASP A 218 -3.71 -1.60 32.50
N ALA A 219 -3.12 -2.67 31.95
CA ALA A 219 -2.68 -2.70 30.56
C ALA A 219 -3.83 -2.61 29.53
N GLU A 220 -5.09 -2.86 29.90
CA GLU A 220 -6.26 -2.65 29.04
C GLU A 220 -6.48 -1.17 28.66
N GLU A 221 -5.83 -0.25 29.39
CA GLU A 221 -5.86 1.18 29.13
C GLU A 221 -4.81 1.59 28.08
N ASN A 222 -3.81 0.76 27.80
CA ASN A 222 -2.77 1.06 26.82
C ASN A 222 -3.33 1.18 25.39
N GLY A 223 -2.64 1.96 24.56
CA GLY A 223 -2.97 2.17 23.16
C GLY A 223 -2.48 3.50 22.63
N ILE A 224 -3.03 3.92 21.50
CA ILE A 224 -2.67 5.18 20.87
C ILE A 224 -3.72 6.22 21.17
N TYR A 225 -3.28 7.34 21.75
CA TYR A 225 -4.11 8.46 22.15
C TYR A 225 -3.67 9.73 21.45
N TYR A 226 -4.49 10.78 21.55
CA TYR A 226 -4.10 12.15 21.24
C TYR A 226 -4.51 13.09 22.37
N VAL A 227 -3.80 14.21 22.50
CA VAL A 227 -4.12 15.29 23.44
C VAL A 227 -5.41 15.99 22.98
N SER A 228 -6.54 15.65 23.59
CA SER A 228 -7.83 16.29 23.28
C SER A 228 -8.04 17.57 24.09
N THR A 229 -7.45 17.64 25.28
CA THR A 229 -7.33 18.87 26.07
C THR A 229 -5.89 19.02 26.51
N ALA A 230 -5.22 20.10 26.07
CA ALA A 230 -3.82 20.34 26.42
C ALA A 230 -3.63 20.66 27.92
N SER A 231 -2.49 20.23 28.46
CA SER A 231 -2.11 20.55 29.84
C SER A 231 -1.85 22.05 30.00
N GLY A 232 -2.36 22.68 31.06
CA GLY A 232 -2.10 24.10 31.34
C GLY A 232 -2.51 24.53 32.76
N VAL A 233 -2.18 25.77 33.15
CA VAL A 233 -2.42 26.28 34.51
C VAL A 233 -3.91 26.20 34.92
N SER A 234 -4.82 26.40 33.97
CA SER A 234 -6.27 26.36 34.18
C SER A 234 -6.96 25.22 33.40
N ALA A 235 -6.19 24.24 32.92
CA ALA A 235 -6.71 23.14 32.11
C ALA A 235 -6.09 21.80 32.53
N THR A 236 -6.95 20.81 32.72
CA THR A 236 -6.57 19.42 32.98
C THR A 236 -6.24 18.74 31.66
N LEU A 237 -5.13 18.00 31.60
CA LEU A 237 -4.79 17.19 30.43
C LEU A 237 -5.84 16.09 30.24
N VAL A 238 -6.33 15.94 29.01
CA VAL A 238 -7.14 14.78 28.60
C VAL A 238 -6.50 14.17 27.37
N LEU A 239 -6.20 12.88 27.46
CA LEU A 239 -5.82 12.04 26.34
C LEU A 239 -7.08 11.27 25.89
N THR A 240 -7.38 11.28 24.60
CA THR A 240 -8.50 10.52 24.02
C THR A 240 -7.96 9.50 23.03
N ARG A 241 -8.49 8.26 23.03
CA ARG A 241 -8.06 7.24 22.07
C ARG A 241 -8.17 7.78 20.65
N ALA A 242 -7.17 7.49 19.84
CA ALA A 242 -7.13 7.95 18.47
C ALA A 242 -8.14 7.19 17.60
N THR A 243 -8.78 7.89 16.66
CA THR A 243 -9.83 7.35 15.79
C THR A 243 -9.35 6.29 14.79
N ASP A 244 -8.04 6.09 14.66
CA ASP A 244 -7.45 5.02 13.87
C ASP A 244 -7.04 3.81 14.72
N ALA A 245 -7.41 3.82 16.00
CA ALA A 245 -7.07 2.82 17.02
C ALA A 245 -8.11 2.71 18.16
N ASP A 246 -9.39 3.01 17.90
CA ASP A 246 -10.47 3.03 18.91
C ASP A 246 -11.59 2.00 18.66
N THR A 247 -11.50 1.20 17.61
CA THR A 247 -12.37 0.03 17.38
C THR A 247 -11.56 -1.26 17.22
N ALA A 248 -12.14 -2.41 17.59
CA ALA A 248 -11.43 -3.70 17.54
C ALA A 248 -11.11 -4.17 16.10
N THR A 249 -11.77 -3.59 15.09
CA THR A 249 -11.43 -3.83 13.68
C THR A 249 -10.18 -3.06 13.28
N GLU A 250 -10.05 -1.83 13.77
CA GLU A 250 -8.92 -0.95 13.48
C GLU A 250 -7.73 -1.23 14.38
N PHE A 251 -7.91 -1.72 15.60
CA PHE A 251 -6.84 -1.94 16.57
C PHE A 251 -6.74 -3.43 16.91
N ASN A 252 -5.87 -4.13 16.17
CA ASN A 252 -5.68 -5.58 16.28
C ASN A 252 -4.18 -5.96 16.42
N GLY A 253 -3.91 -7.25 16.60
CA GLY A 253 -2.56 -7.78 16.73
C GLY A 253 -1.66 -7.38 15.54
N GLY A 254 -0.46 -6.87 15.85
CA GLY A 254 0.44 -6.31 14.85
C GLY A 254 0.28 -4.80 14.61
N ALA A 255 -0.61 -4.10 15.33
CA ALA A 255 -0.70 -2.64 15.31
C ALA A 255 0.69 -2.03 15.60
N PHE A 256 1.20 -1.21 14.69
CA PHE A 256 2.55 -0.65 14.73
C PHE A 256 2.51 0.88 14.70
N THR A 257 3.31 1.55 15.53
CA THR A 257 3.51 3.00 15.42
C THR A 257 4.96 3.39 15.69
N PHE A 258 5.39 4.50 15.10
CA PHE A 258 6.70 5.09 15.32
C PHE A 258 6.62 6.29 16.26
N VAL A 259 7.52 6.36 17.23
CA VAL A 259 7.64 7.44 18.22
C VAL A 259 8.70 8.43 17.75
N GLY A 260 8.31 9.67 17.48
CA GLY A 260 9.20 10.66 16.87
C GLY A 260 10.06 11.49 17.82
N LYS A 261 9.68 11.61 19.11
CA LYS A 261 10.38 12.44 20.09
C LYS A 261 10.32 11.81 21.48
N GLY A 262 11.19 12.30 22.35
CA GLY A 262 11.31 11.84 23.73
C GLY A 262 12.76 11.80 24.18
N SER A 263 13.00 11.66 25.48
CA SER A 263 14.33 11.40 26.02
C SER A 263 14.72 9.92 25.96
N THR A 264 13.74 9.03 26.05
CA THR A 264 13.92 7.58 26.20
C THR A 264 13.44 6.83 24.97
N ASN A 265 12.24 7.18 24.48
CA ASN A 265 11.54 6.44 23.44
C ASN A 265 11.62 7.11 22.06
N ALA A 266 12.41 8.18 21.89
CA ALA A 266 12.60 8.82 20.59
C ALA A 266 13.13 7.82 19.54
N ASP A 267 12.74 8.05 18.30
CA ASP A 267 13.21 7.31 17.13
C ASP A 267 13.05 5.78 17.25
N SER A 268 11.92 5.34 17.82
CA SER A 268 11.61 3.92 18.04
C SER A 268 10.26 3.50 17.47
N GLY A 269 10.19 2.28 16.92
CA GLY A 269 8.97 1.64 16.45
C GLY A 269 8.46 0.63 17.48
N TRP A 270 7.16 0.61 17.73
CA TRP A 270 6.48 -0.26 18.68
C TRP A 270 5.38 -1.03 17.98
N VAL A 271 5.21 -2.29 18.36
CA VAL A 271 4.19 -3.20 17.85
C VAL A 271 3.38 -3.79 19.00
N MET A 272 2.07 -3.88 18.81
CA MET A 272 1.17 -4.58 19.71
C MET A 272 1.32 -6.09 19.53
N THR A 273 1.55 -6.81 20.62
CA THR A 273 1.91 -8.25 20.60
C THR A 273 0.75 -9.20 20.88
N GLN A 274 -0.47 -8.70 21.10
CA GLN A 274 -1.64 -9.56 21.25
C GLN A 274 -1.91 -10.40 20.00
N ASP A 275 -1.98 -11.73 20.17
CA ASP A 275 -2.31 -12.67 19.09
C ASP A 275 -3.83 -12.80 18.85
N SER A 276 -4.65 -12.33 19.79
CA SER A 276 -6.11 -12.44 19.76
C SER A 276 -6.80 -11.09 19.63
N ALA A 277 -8.03 -11.10 19.10
CA ALA A 277 -8.85 -9.89 19.02
C ALA A 277 -9.11 -9.29 20.41
N ILE A 278 -8.95 -7.98 20.53
CA ILE A 278 -9.14 -7.27 21.80
C ILE A 278 -10.59 -6.88 22.05
N THR A 279 -10.93 -6.78 23.33
CA THR A 279 -12.13 -6.12 23.83
C THR A 279 -11.73 -4.95 24.72
N PHE A 280 -12.02 -3.72 24.29
CA PHE A 280 -11.61 -2.52 25.02
C PHE A 280 -12.17 -2.47 26.45
N GLY A 281 -11.31 -2.07 27.38
CA GLY A 281 -11.59 -2.01 28.82
C GLY A 281 -11.62 -3.36 29.52
N THR A 282 -11.14 -4.44 28.89
CA THR A 282 -10.99 -5.75 29.54
C THR A 282 -9.77 -6.53 29.06
N THR A 283 -9.43 -6.45 27.77
CA THR A 283 -8.24 -7.13 27.25
C THR A 283 -7.02 -6.26 27.51
N GLU A 284 -6.02 -6.81 28.20
CA GLU A 284 -4.71 -6.19 28.36
C GLU A 284 -4.10 -5.92 26.98
N ILE A 285 -3.48 -4.75 26.80
CA ILE A 285 -2.86 -4.31 25.55
C ILE A 285 -1.37 -4.14 25.82
N GLU A 286 -0.58 -5.07 25.27
CA GLU A 286 0.87 -5.13 25.45
C GLU A 286 1.57 -4.61 24.20
N TRP A 287 2.65 -3.86 24.43
CA TRP A 287 3.48 -3.31 23.36
C TRP A 287 4.91 -3.78 23.52
N ALA A 288 5.46 -4.32 22.43
CA ALA A 288 6.88 -4.59 22.32
C ALA A 288 7.53 -3.59 21.36
N GLN A 289 8.76 -3.24 21.64
CA GLN A 289 9.54 -2.44 20.72
C GLN A 289 9.93 -3.32 19.52
N PHE A 290 9.55 -2.90 18.32
CA PHE A 290 9.84 -3.59 17.06
C PHE A 290 11.13 -3.08 16.42
N SER A 291 11.46 -1.80 16.59
CA SER A 291 12.66 -1.19 16.02
C SER A 291 13.13 0.06 16.78
N GLY A 292 14.38 0.46 16.57
CA GLY A 292 14.85 1.82 16.82
C GLY A 292 16.36 1.95 16.95
N ALA A 293 16.84 3.19 16.86
CA ALA A 293 18.27 3.48 16.85
C ALA A 293 18.84 3.47 18.28
N GLY A 294 19.93 2.73 18.52
CA GLY A 294 20.72 2.86 19.76
C GLY A 294 20.23 2.12 21.02
N GLN A 295 19.30 1.16 20.93
CA GLN A 295 18.45 0.77 22.08
C GLN A 295 19.06 -0.01 23.24
N ILE A 296 20.19 -0.70 23.08
CA ILE A 296 20.86 -1.25 24.27
C ILE A 296 21.76 -0.15 24.83
N THR A 297 21.26 0.60 25.81
CA THR A 297 22.12 1.47 26.63
C THR A 297 22.93 0.56 27.54
N ALA A 298 24.17 0.26 27.12
CA ALA A 298 25.06 -0.57 27.91
C ALA A 298 25.37 0.15 29.25
N GLY A 299 24.90 -0.44 30.36
CA GLY A 299 25.31 0.00 31.69
C GLY A 299 26.79 -0.26 31.93
N SER A 300 27.34 0.12 33.09
CA SER A 300 28.79 0.07 33.34
C SER A 300 29.45 -1.31 33.15
N ALA A 301 28.69 -2.40 33.30
CA ALA A 301 29.17 -3.77 33.14
C ALA A 301 29.05 -4.33 31.70
N LEU A 302 28.55 -3.53 30.77
CA LEU A 302 28.38 -3.91 29.37
C LEU A 302 29.03 -2.85 28.47
N THR A 303 29.39 -3.25 27.26
CA THR A 303 29.77 -2.33 26.19
C THR A 303 28.99 -2.68 24.93
N LYS A 304 28.56 -1.66 24.18
CA LYS A 304 27.87 -1.83 22.90
C LYS A 304 28.64 -1.13 21.79
N SER A 305 28.83 -1.85 20.69
CA SER A 305 29.33 -1.28 19.43
C SER A 305 28.53 -1.86 18.27
N GLY A 306 27.83 -1.01 17.51
CA GLY A 306 26.89 -1.48 16.48
C GLY A 306 25.88 -2.47 17.08
N ASN A 307 25.77 -3.67 16.52
CA ASN A 307 24.86 -4.71 17.01
C ASN A 307 25.52 -5.71 17.97
N THR A 308 26.77 -5.47 18.39
CA THR A 308 27.49 -6.33 19.32
C THR A 308 27.35 -5.80 20.74
N LEU A 309 26.93 -6.67 21.66
CA LEU A 309 26.90 -6.43 23.09
C LEU A 309 27.95 -7.33 23.76
N ASN A 310 28.88 -6.73 24.50
CA ASN A 310 29.93 -7.42 25.22
C ASN A 310 29.84 -7.10 26.71
N VAL A 311 30.37 -7.97 27.56
CA VAL A 311 30.60 -7.66 28.97
C VAL A 311 31.86 -6.80 29.12
N ALA A 312 31.75 -5.74 29.93
CA ALA A 312 32.88 -4.92 30.32
C ALA A 312 33.61 -5.63 31.46
N VAL A 313 34.79 -6.16 31.18
CA VAL A 313 35.65 -6.82 32.17
C VAL A 313 36.83 -5.92 32.55
N ASP A 314 37.34 -6.08 33.77
CA ASP A 314 38.55 -5.38 34.23
C ASP A 314 39.84 -5.97 33.65
N ASP A 315 39.71 -7.13 32.99
CA ASP A 315 40.76 -8.00 32.49
C ASP A 315 41.83 -8.32 33.54
N LYS A 316 41.40 -8.41 34.81
CA LYS A 316 42.24 -8.68 35.98
C LYS A 316 41.64 -9.82 36.79
N THR A 317 40.40 -9.67 37.25
CA THR A 317 39.70 -10.68 38.04
C THR A 317 38.85 -11.58 37.14
N VAL A 318 38.22 -10.98 36.13
CA VAL A 318 37.35 -11.62 35.16
C VAL A 318 37.84 -11.26 33.76
N GLU A 319 37.77 -12.21 32.84
CA GLU A 319 38.16 -12.00 31.44
C GLU A 319 37.13 -12.61 30.49
N VAL A 320 37.13 -12.12 29.26
CA VAL A 320 36.44 -12.75 28.13
C VAL A 320 37.49 -13.51 27.32
N SER A 321 37.39 -14.84 27.29
CA SER A 321 38.27 -15.69 26.49
C SER A 321 37.49 -16.30 25.33
N SER A 322 37.74 -15.80 24.12
CA SER A 322 36.85 -15.99 22.97
C SER A 322 35.45 -15.49 23.30
N ASP A 323 34.46 -16.37 23.43
CA ASP A 323 33.07 -16.01 23.76
C ASP A 323 32.65 -16.43 25.17
N ALA A 324 33.58 -16.95 25.99
CA ALA A 324 33.30 -17.36 27.36
C ALA A 324 33.72 -16.28 28.37
N LEU A 325 32.77 -15.83 29.19
CA LEU A 325 33.05 -15.07 30.40
C LEU A 325 33.57 -16.00 31.49
N ARG A 326 34.75 -15.74 32.04
CA ARG A 326 35.35 -16.59 33.09
C ARG A 326 36.18 -15.80 34.11
N ILE A 327 36.46 -16.45 35.24
CA ILE A 327 37.49 -15.98 36.16
C ILE A 327 38.85 -16.09 35.47
N LYS A 328 39.65 -15.03 35.51
CA LYS A 328 40.93 -14.97 34.80
C LYS A 328 41.87 -16.07 35.28
N ALA A 329 42.49 -16.77 34.32
CA ALA A 329 43.40 -17.91 34.52
C ALA A 329 42.80 -19.20 35.12
N VAL A 330 41.47 -19.30 35.27
CA VAL A 330 40.79 -20.52 35.71
C VAL A 330 39.99 -21.13 34.56
N THR A 331 40.35 -22.35 34.14
CA THR A 331 39.70 -23.05 33.01
C THR A 331 38.72 -24.14 33.45
N ALA A 332 38.92 -24.74 34.62
CA ALA A 332 38.02 -25.71 35.25
C ALA A 332 38.26 -25.72 36.77
N THR A 333 37.27 -26.19 37.55
CA THR A 333 37.40 -26.45 39.00
C THR A 333 36.86 -27.83 39.35
N ALA A 334 37.41 -28.46 40.39
CA ALA A 334 37.00 -29.74 40.95
C ALA A 334 36.54 -29.59 42.41
N VAL A 335 35.87 -30.61 42.95
CA VAL A 335 35.43 -30.63 44.36
C VAL A 335 36.65 -30.55 45.28
N GLY A 336 36.71 -29.48 46.08
CA GLY A 336 37.79 -29.21 47.02
C GLY A 336 38.88 -28.28 46.51
N ASP A 337 38.75 -27.74 45.29
CA ASP A 337 39.65 -26.70 44.80
C ASP A 337 39.46 -25.40 45.60
N VAL A 338 40.58 -24.74 45.89
CA VAL A 338 40.60 -23.41 46.51
C VAL A 338 41.08 -22.40 45.46
N LEU A 339 40.28 -21.36 45.20
CA LEU A 339 40.71 -20.24 44.36
C LEU A 339 41.46 -19.23 45.21
N VAL A 340 42.71 -18.98 44.85
CA VAL A 340 43.58 -18.02 45.54
C VAL A 340 43.92 -16.89 44.58
N GLY A 341 43.68 -15.65 44.99
CA GLY A 341 44.09 -14.49 44.23
C GLY A 341 45.61 -14.40 44.16
N ILE A 342 46.17 -14.05 43.01
CA ILE A 342 47.61 -13.83 42.88
C ILE A 342 47.96 -12.39 43.23
N ALA A 343 49.19 -12.16 43.72
CA ALA A 343 49.66 -10.82 44.02
C ALA A 343 49.55 -9.90 42.79
N SER A 344 49.21 -8.63 43.01
CA SER A 344 49.20 -7.57 41.99
C SER A 344 48.17 -7.74 40.85
N ASN A 345 46.88 -7.82 41.18
CA ASN A 345 45.76 -7.79 40.20
C ASN A 345 45.89 -8.77 39.02
N GLY A 346 46.67 -9.84 39.16
CA GLY A 346 46.99 -10.75 38.06
C GLY A 346 45.96 -11.86 37.83
N GLY A 347 44.89 -11.91 38.62
CA GLY A 347 43.84 -12.94 38.55
C GLY A 347 43.88 -13.95 39.68
N TYR A 348 43.49 -15.19 39.38
CA TYR A 348 43.38 -16.27 40.35
C TYR A 348 44.14 -17.51 39.88
N THR A 349 44.63 -18.29 40.84
CA THR A 349 45.07 -19.65 40.61
C THR A 349 44.13 -20.62 41.33
N SER A 350 43.84 -21.76 40.72
CA SER A 350 43.18 -22.86 41.41
C SER A 350 44.26 -23.72 42.07
N LEU A 351 44.18 -23.86 43.39
CA LEU A 351 44.98 -24.84 44.11
C LEU A 351 44.15 -26.10 44.27
N ALA A 352 44.51 -27.12 43.50
CA ALA A 352 43.85 -28.42 43.56
C ALA A 352 43.94 -29.02 44.97
N LYS A 353 42.90 -29.75 45.36
CA LYS A 353 42.98 -30.61 46.54
C LYS A 353 44.19 -31.56 46.41
N PRO A 354 44.98 -31.80 47.48
CA PRO A 354 46.06 -32.78 47.44
C PRO A 354 45.52 -34.15 47.01
N SER A 355 45.95 -34.64 45.84
CA SER A 355 45.55 -35.95 45.31
C SER A 355 46.46 -37.03 45.88
N ALA A 356 46.14 -37.54 47.06
CA ALA A 356 46.77 -38.76 47.53
C ALA A 356 45.71 -39.87 47.53
N THR A 357 45.70 -40.68 46.46
CA THR A 357 45.03 -41.98 46.48
C THR A 357 45.71 -42.84 47.56
N GLY A 358 45.04 -42.97 48.71
CA GLY A 358 45.38 -43.95 49.74
C GLY A 358 45.95 -43.42 51.06
N VAL A 359 45.77 -42.15 51.41
CA VAL A 359 46.38 -41.60 52.64
C VAL A 359 45.31 -41.14 53.64
N THR A 360 45.49 -41.54 54.90
CA THR A 360 44.79 -41.08 56.11
C THR A 360 44.71 -39.54 56.19
N PRO A 361 43.72 -38.96 56.89
CA PRO A 361 43.47 -37.52 56.92
C PRO A 361 44.61 -36.77 57.62
N TYR A 362 45.72 -36.52 56.93
CA TYR A 362 46.71 -35.56 57.40
C TYR A 362 46.11 -34.16 57.33
N THR A 363 46.29 -33.41 58.41
CA THR A 363 45.97 -31.99 58.52
C THR A 363 46.95 -31.19 57.65
N TYR A 364 46.64 -31.07 56.37
CA TYR A 364 47.34 -30.12 55.51
C TYR A 364 47.01 -28.69 55.93
N LEU A 365 48.05 -27.86 56.04
CA LEU A 365 47.93 -26.42 56.22
C LEU A 365 48.17 -25.73 54.88
N LEU A 366 47.37 -24.71 54.61
CA LEU A 366 47.58 -23.81 53.48
C LEU A 366 48.65 -22.79 53.88
N SER A 367 49.75 -22.74 53.15
CA SER A 367 50.78 -21.70 53.28
C SER A 367 50.86 -20.86 52.01
N MET A 368 51.36 -19.62 52.11
CA MET A 368 51.63 -18.74 50.98
C MET A 368 53.10 -18.33 50.99
N ASN A 369 53.75 -18.38 49.83
CA ASN A 369 55.09 -17.81 49.70
C ASN A 369 55.04 -16.28 49.52
N THR A 370 56.20 -15.63 49.53
CA THR A 370 56.33 -14.17 49.39
C THR A 370 55.89 -13.62 48.03
N SER A 371 55.71 -14.49 47.02
CA SER A 371 55.16 -14.15 45.70
C SER A 371 53.63 -14.37 45.63
N GLY A 372 52.98 -14.77 46.72
CA GLY A 372 51.54 -15.04 46.78
C GLY A 372 51.12 -16.39 46.19
N ALA A 373 52.06 -17.30 45.92
CA ALA A 373 51.72 -18.65 45.49
C ALA A 373 51.33 -19.50 46.70
N ALA A 374 50.12 -20.06 46.65
CA ALA A 374 49.62 -20.95 47.68
C ALA A 374 50.19 -22.37 47.52
N VAL A 375 50.57 -23.00 48.63
CA VAL A 375 51.15 -24.34 48.67
C VAL A 375 50.56 -25.11 49.85
N TRP A 376 50.23 -26.38 49.65
CA TRP A 376 49.88 -27.29 50.73
C TRP A 376 51.15 -27.76 51.45
N THR A 377 51.20 -27.61 52.77
CA THR A 377 52.26 -28.17 53.63
C THR A 377 51.63 -29.08 54.70
N ASP A 378 52.29 -30.18 55.02
CA ASP A 378 52.02 -31.03 56.18
C ASP A 378 53.01 -30.77 57.34
N THR A 379 53.96 -29.85 57.11
CA THR A 379 55.01 -29.48 58.07
C THR A 379 54.67 -28.13 58.69
N ILE A 380 54.52 -28.12 60.02
CA ILE A 380 54.57 -26.89 60.81
C ILE A 380 56.05 -26.57 60.98
N ASP A 381 56.56 -25.54 60.31
CA ASP A 381 57.85 -24.96 60.68
C ASP A 381 57.66 -24.41 62.10
N GLY A 382 58.21 -25.11 63.08
CA GLY A 382 58.05 -24.83 64.50
C GLY A 382 58.82 -23.58 64.92
N GLY A 383 58.59 -22.46 64.22
CA GLY A 383 59.26 -21.19 64.39
C GLY A 383 59.42 -20.86 65.87
N THR A 384 60.49 -20.17 66.22
CA THR A 384 60.80 -19.85 67.61
C THR A 384 59.65 -19.07 68.22
N PHE A 385 58.78 -19.75 68.97
CA PHE A 385 57.72 -19.13 69.75
C PHE A 385 58.39 -18.37 70.90
N SER A 386 58.50 -17.05 70.75
CA SER A 386 59.01 -16.13 71.79
C SER A 386 57.89 -15.53 72.61
#